data_AF-A0A2T6B1R8-F1
#
_entry.id   AF-A0A2T6B1R8-F1
#
_cell.length_a   1.000
_cell.length_b   1.000
_cell.length_c   1.000
_cell.angle_alpha   90.00
_cell.angle_beta   90.00
_cell.angle_gamma   90.00
#
_symmetry.space_group_name_H-M   'P 1'
#
loop_
_entity.id
_entity.type
_entity.pdbx_description
1 polymer ?
#
loop_
_entity_poly.entity_id
_entity_poly.type
_entity_poly.pdbx_seq_one_letter_code
_entity_poly.pdbx_strand_id
1 'polypeptide(L)' 'MQGALATLQAQGHGGVVILGDPAYYGRFGLVADAARHIPGVPAEYVLSRPFSSPAPTGEIRFAPAFGPV' A
#
# COMPACT_ATOMS: atom_id res chain seq x y z
N MET A 1 -10.99 8.95 -1.06
CA MET A 1 -10.15 7.77 -0.71
C MET A 1 -10.89 6.73 0.13
N GLN A 2 -11.57 7.10 1.23
CA GLN A 2 -12.30 6.13 2.07
C GLN A 2 -13.30 5.25 1.30
N GLY A 3 -14.12 5.83 0.42
CA GLY A 3 -15.05 5.06 -0.41
C GLY A 3 -14.37 4.02 -1.30
N ALA A 4 -13.26 4.39 -1.95
CA ALA A 4 -12.48 3.46 -2.78
C ALA A 4 -11.88 2.30 -1.94
N LEU A 5 -11.36 2.59 -0.75
CA LEU A 5 -10.86 1.54 0.16
C LEU A 5 -11.98 0.58 0.58
N ALA A 6 -13.17 1.10 0.90
CA ALA A 6 -14.33 0.29 1.23
C ALA A 6 -14.77 -0.60 0.05
N THR A 7 -14.79 -0.05 -1.18
CA THR A 7 -15.11 -0.82 -2.39
C THR A 7 -14.10 -1.94 -2.63
N LEU A 8 -12.79 -1.66 -2.54
CA LEU A 8 -11.74 -2.68 -2.75
C LEU A 8 -11.83 -3.80 -1.72
N GLN A 9 -12.09 -3.45 -0.46
CA GLN A 9 -12.31 -4.42 0.61
C GLN A 9 -13.57 -5.28 0.34
N ALA A 10 -14.68 -4.67 -0.08
CA ALA A 10 -15.91 -5.39 -0.42
C ALA A 10 -15.75 -6.33 -1.64
N GLN A 11 -14.84 -5.99 -2.56
CA GLN A 11 -14.48 -6.83 -3.70
C GLN A 11 -13.51 -7.97 -3.36
N GLY A 12 -13.08 -8.10 -2.09
CA GLY A 12 -12.21 -9.18 -1.64
C GLY A 12 -10.72 -9.00 -1.97
N HIS A 13 -10.27 -7.76 -2.22
CA HIS A 13 -8.83 -7.50 -2.38
C HIS A 13 -8.08 -7.70 -1.06
N GLY A 14 -6.79 -8.06 -1.14
CA GLY A 14 -5.95 -8.30 0.04
C GLY A 14 -5.45 -7.03 0.75
N GLY A 15 -5.52 -5.87 0.11
CA GLY A 15 -5.05 -4.60 0.66
C GLY A 15 -4.75 -3.56 -0.43
N VAL A 16 -4.21 -2.42 0.00
CA VAL A 16 -3.75 -1.33 -0.87
C VAL A 16 -2.35 -0.90 -0.48
N VAL A 17 -1.54 -0.55 -1.46
CA VAL A 17 -0.24 0.11 -1.29
C VAL A 17 -0.18 1.37 -2.12
N ILE A 18 0.50 2.40 -1.62
CA ILE A 18 0.75 3.66 -2.31
C ILE A 18 2.15 4.18 -2.01
N LEU A 19 2.69 4.93 -2.96
CA LEU A 19 3.85 5.79 -2.76
C LEU A 19 3.37 7.20 -2.47
N GLY A 20 3.75 7.77 -1.31
CA GLY A 20 3.38 9.14 -1.01
C GLY A 20 3.59 9.57 0.43
N ASP A 21 3.17 10.80 0.73
CA ASP A 21 3.38 11.46 2.02
C ASP A 21 2.55 10.82 3.16
N PRO A 22 3.20 10.32 4.24
CA PRO A 22 2.53 9.81 5.43
C PRO A 22 1.53 10.77 6.07
N ALA A 23 1.82 12.08 6.08
CA ALA A 23 0.96 13.08 6.69
C ALA A 23 -0.37 13.25 5.93
N TYR A 24 -0.37 12.95 4.64
CA TYR A 24 -1.58 12.96 3.81
C TYR A 24 -2.30 11.61 3.86
N TYR A 25 -1.62 10.52 3.52
CA TYR A 25 -2.26 9.21 3.35
C TYR A 25 -2.55 8.48 4.67
N GLY A 26 -1.84 8.84 5.75
CA GLY A 26 -2.11 8.36 7.10
C GLY A 26 -3.54 8.66 7.58
N ARG A 27 -4.17 9.72 7.05
CA ARG A 27 -5.59 10.08 7.30
C ARG A 27 -6.57 8.96 6.93
N PHE A 28 -6.15 8.01 6.09
CA PHE A 28 -6.96 6.89 5.62
C PHE A 28 -6.54 5.54 6.20
N GLY A 29 -5.62 5.55 7.17
CA GLY A 29 -5.09 4.36 7.84
C GLY A 29 -4.05 3.60 7.02
N LEU A 30 -3.39 4.25 6.05
CA LEU A 30 -2.22 3.69 5.38
C LEU A 30 -0.98 4.02 6.21
N VAL A 31 -0.13 3.02 6.42
CA VAL A 31 1.06 3.15 7.27
C VAL A 31 2.29 2.61 6.55
N ALA A 32 3.45 3.20 6.86
CA ALA A 32 4.73 2.65 6.44
C ALA A 32 5.02 1.39 7.25
N ASP A 33 5.38 0.31 6.57
CA ASP A 33 5.71 -0.97 7.20
C ASP A 33 6.84 -1.66 6.43
N ALA A 34 7.95 -1.92 7.12
CA ALA A 34 9.12 -2.60 6.55
C ALA A 34 8.81 -4.01 6.01
N ALA A 35 7.73 -4.64 6.46
CA ALA A 35 7.29 -5.94 5.96
C ALA A 35 6.81 -5.91 4.50
N ARG A 36 6.53 -4.73 3.94
CA ARG A 36 6.07 -4.50 2.56
C ARG A 36 6.88 -3.35 1.96
N HIS A 37 7.83 -3.67 1.10
CA HIS A 37 8.80 -2.69 0.59
C HIS A 37 8.89 -2.70 -0.93
N ILE A 38 9.34 -1.57 -1.48
CA ILE A 38 9.69 -1.44 -2.89
C ILE A 38 11.19 -1.15 -2.93
N PRO A 39 12.01 -1.98 -3.60
CA PRO A 39 13.45 -1.75 -3.69
C PRO A 39 13.76 -0.36 -4.26
N GLY A 40 14.72 0.34 -3.67
CA GLY A 40 15.13 1.68 -4.12
C GLY A 40 14.25 2.84 -3.63
N VAL A 41 13.09 2.56 -3.03
CA VAL A 41 12.22 3.58 -2.45
C VAL A 41 12.43 3.67 -0.94
N PRO A 42 12.56 4.87 -0.35
CA PRO A 42 12.56 5.04 1.10
C PRO A 42 11.28 4.50 1.73
N ALA A 43 11.42 3.65 2.75
CA ALA A 43 10.32 2.89 3.33
C ALA A 43 9.22 3.79 3.92
N GLU A 44 9.57 5.00 4.38
CA GLU A 44 8.62 5.97 4.91
C GLU A 44 7.57 6.41 3.89
N TYR A 45 7.87 6.34 2.58
CA TYR A 45 6.92 6.69 1.53
C TYR A 45 6.14 5.49 0.99
N VAL A 46 6.49 4.26 1.40
CA VAL A 46 5.77 3.04 1.01
C VAL A 46 4.67 2.76 2.04
N LEU A 47 3.47 3.26 1.77
CA LEU A 47 2.35 3.20 2.71
C LEU A 47 1.38 2.11 2.29
N SER A 48 1.03 1.21 3.21
CA SER A 48 0.12 0.11 2.94
C SER A 48 -1.01 0.02 3.97
N ARG A 49 -2.12 -0.57 3.53
CA ARG A 49 -3.23 -0.97 4.40
C ARG A 49 -3.71 -2.35 3.97
N PRO A 50 -3.36 -3.42 4.71
CA PRO A 50 -3.88 -4.75 4.44
C PRO A 50 -5.37 -4.83 4.80
N PHE A 51 -6.11 -5.66 4.07
CA PHE A 51 -7.51 -6.00 4.35
C PHE A 51 -7.65 -7.42 4.90
N SER A 52 -6.64 -8.27 4.72
CA SER A 52 -6.61 -9.65 5.21
C SER A 52 -5.70 -9.83 6.44
N SER A 53 -5.97 -10.89 7.20
CA SER A 53 -5.10 -11.38 8.28
C SER A 53 -4.76 -12.85 8.02
N PRO A 54 -3.47 -13.24 7.97
CA PRO A 54 -2.30 -12.38 8.14
C PRO A 54 -2.13 -11.41 6.94
N ALA A 55 -1.46 -10.29 7.19
CA ALA A 55 -1.18 -9.29 6.17
C ALA A 55 -0.06 -9.77 5.22
N PRO A 56 -0.21 -9.66 3.88
CA PRO A 56 0.81 -10.15 2.93
C PRO A 56 2.14 -9.39 3.04
N THR A 57 3.26 -10.09 3.13
CA THR A 57 4.60 -9.49 3.28
C THR A 57 5.46 -9.72 2.04
N GLY A 58 6.50 -8.91 1.85
CA GLY A 58 7.50 -9.07 0.80
C GLY A 58 7.67 -7.84 -0.09
N GLU A 59 8.32 -8.07 -1.23
CA GLU A 59 8.58 -7.07 -2.27
C GLU A 59 7.29 -6.71 -3.02
N ILE A 60 7.03 -5.43 -3.17
CA ILE A 60 5.93 -4.89 -3.98
C ILE A 60 6.47 -4.53 -5.35
N ARG A 61 5.81 -5.04 -6.38
CA ARG A 61 6.08 -4.71 -7.79
C ARG A 61 4.85 -4.05 -8.39
N PHE A 62 5.03 -2.88 -8.98
CA PHE A 62 3.99 -2.27 -9.78
C PHE A 62 3.85 -2.97 -11.14
N ALA A 63 2.69 -2.80 -11.76
CA ALA A 63 2.48 -3.25 -13.12
C ALA A 63 3.48 -2.55 -14.07
N PRO A 64 3.91 -3.19 -15.18
CA PRO A 64 4.90 -2.63 -16.10
C PRO A 64 4.58 -1.22 -16.64
N ALA A 65 3.30 -0.84 -16.67
CA ALA A 65 2.85 0.48 -17.09
C ALA A 65 3.37 1.63 -16.20
N PHE A 66 3.79 1.35 -14.97
CA PHE A 66 4.41 2.33 -14.07
C PHE A 66 5.91 2.54 -14.34
N GLY A 67 6.49 1.80 -15.28
CA GLY A 67 7.93 1.84 -15.55
C GLY A 67 8.77 1.26 -14.41
N PRO A 68 10.11 1.43 -14.48
CA PRO A 68 10.98 1.11 -13.37
C PRO A 68 10.74 2.08 -12.20
N VAL A 69 10.51 1.53 -11.01
CA VAL A 69 10.55 2.24 -9.72
C VAL A 69 11.96 2.19 -9.14
#